data_AF-A0A1V9GD23-F1
#
_entry.id   AF-A0A1V9GD23-F1
#
_cell.length_a   1.000
_cell.length_b   1.000
_cell.length_c   1.000
_cell.angle_alpha   90.00
_cell.angle_beta   90.00
_cell.angle_gamma   90.00
#
_symmetry.space_group_name_H-M   'P 1'
#
loop_
_entity.id
_entity.type
_entity.pdbx_description
1 polymer ?
#
loop_
_entity_poly.entity_id
_entity_poly.type
_entity_poly.pdbx_seq_one_letter_code
_entity_poly.pdbx_strand_id
1 'polypeptide(L)'
;MALLSLFKKTQEEAIPSSFVSDTNLELEDFSFYYLYGITNNPNRTSGDVQAFNNLYQMVIGRVGGVCIANSFHPYFTINRKGLTVWTDSFIKMAVNKNKEEMFRNIKEERAVYTMGASSAFREMHMWPDSRLSYEENPAFSKYVPFIIPFLALRSEQSTNWDTAIQTSKITNGYATEYLEEVTNAIRFFMPAPAFVLGFDEFDGTNPSGLIDKFIISKPMLGIK
;
A
#
# COMPACT_ATOMS: atom_id res chain seq x y z
N MET A 1 -14.05 0.97 -28.14
CA MET A 1 -14.69 1.63 -26.99
C MET A 1 -14.89 0.61 -25.88
N ALA A 2 -14.08 0.66 -24.81
CA ALA A 2 -14.29 0.02 -23.48
C ALA A 2 -12.97 -0.08 -22.67
N LEU A 3 -12.16 0.98 -22.62
CA LEU A 3 -10.97 1.09 -21.74
C LEU A 3 -11.03 2.31 -20.81
N LEU A 4 -12.11 3.09 -20.91
CA LEU A 4 -12.33 4.34 -20.18
C LEU A 4 -12.86 4.11 -18.75
N SER A 5 -13.21 2.89 -18.36
CA SER A 5 -13.80 2.62 -17.03
C SER A 5 -12.77 2.38 -15.92
N LEU A 6 -11.47 2.40 -16.22
CA LEU A 6 -10.41 2.06 -15.25
C LEU A 6 -9.90 3.23 -14.40
N PHE A 7 -10.26 4.47 -14.75
CA PHE A 7 -9.77 5.65 -14.03
C PHE A 7 -10.92 6.62 -13.79
N LYS A 8 -11.38 6.73 -12.54
CA LYS A 8 -12.36 7.75 -12.13
C LYS A 8 -11.64 8.83 -11.33
N LYS A 9 -11.61 10.05 -11.88
CA LYS A 9 -11.19 11.30 -11.22
C LYS A 9 -12.41 11.96 -10.57
N THR A 10 -12.25 12.58 -9.40
CA THR A 10 -13.21 13.55 -8.85
C THR A 10 -12.76 14.95 -9.28
N GLN A 11 -13.65 15.73 -9.90
CA GLN A 11 -13.34 17.07 -10.41
C GLN A 11 -13.52 18.14 -9.32
N GLU A 12 -12.50 18.96 -9.10
CA GLU A 12 -12.61 20.33 -8.61
C GLU A 12 -11.81 21.25 -9.53
N GLU A 13 -12.30 22.47 -9.74
CA GLU A 13 -11.82 23.45 -10.73
C GLU A 13 -10.39 23.94 -10.43
N ALA A 14 -9.51 23.90 -11.45
CA ALA A 14 -8.14 24.40 -11.36
C ALA A 14 -7.93 25.60 -12.31
N ILE A 15 -7.33 26.67 -11.76
CA ILE A 15 -6.88 27.88 -12.46
C ILE A 15 -5.55 27.56 -13.17
N PRO A 16 -5.34 27.98 -14.44
CA PRO A 16 -4.14 27.59 -15.18
C PRO A 16 -2.94 28.47 -14.77
N SER A 17 -1.84 27.86 -14.31
CA SER A 17 -0.53 28.50 -14.30
C SER A 17 0.40 27.81 -15.30
N SER A 18 0.98 28.62 -16.19
CA SER A 18 1.91 28.20 -17.22
C SER A 18 3.33 28.15 -16.66
N PHE A 19 3.73 26.99 -16.17
CA PHE A 19 5.13 26.64 -16.02
C PHE A 19 5.40 25.37 -16.81
N VAL A 20 6.47 25.35 -17.60
CA VAL A 20 6.99 24.11 -18.18
C VAL A 20 7.56 23.31 -17.01
N SER A 21 6.66 22.56 -16.39
CA SER A 21 6.91 21.67 -15.27
C SER A 21 7.67 20.47 -15.82
N ASP A 22 8.90 20.26 -15.34
CA ASP A 22 9.61 19.00 -15.54
C ASP A 22 8.78 17.92 -14.83
N THR A 23 7.88 17.32 -15.62
CA THR A 23 6.80 16.42 -15.19
C THR A 23 7.27 14.98 -15.21
N ASN A 24 8.54 14.72 -15.55
CA ASN A 24 9.10 13.39 -15.47
C ASN A 24 9.31 13.04 -13.99
N LEU A 25 8.51 12.07 -13.52
CA LEU A 25 8.75 11.38 -12.27
C LEU A 25 9.45 10.06 -12.58
N GLU A 26 10.52 9.79 -11.85
CA GLU A 26 11.26 8.53 -11.88
C GLU A 26 10.82 7.62 -10.73
N LEU A 27 11.27 6.36 -10.71
CA LEU A 27 10.88 5.42 -9.67
C LEU A 27 11.40 5.86 -8.29
N GLU A 28 12.59 6.46 -8.31
CA GLU A 28 13.35 6.97 -7.18
C GLU A 28 12.69 8.17 -6.51
N ASP A 29 11.75 8.83 -7.19
CA ASP A 29 10.92 9.91 -6.63
C ASP A 29 9.82 9.37 -5.71
N PHE A 30 9.64 8.05 -5.60
CA PHE A 30 8.61 7.43 -4.79
C PHE A 30 9.19 6.63 -3.60
N SER A 31 8.41 6.61 -2.52
CA SER A 31 8.56 5.68 -1.39
C SER A 31 7.52 4.57 -1.49
N PHE A 32 7.92 3.36 -1.09
CA PHE A 32 7.14 2.14 -1.28
C PHE A 32 6.53 1.75 0.06
N TYR A 33 5.33 2.22 0.37
CA TYR A 33 4.72 1.94 1.66
C TYR A 33 3.82 0.70 1.63
N TYR A 34 3.56 0.14 2.81
CA TYR A 34 2.51 -0.85 3.01
C TYR A 34 1.89 -0.78 4.40
N LEU A 35 0.58 -1.04 4.45
CA LEU A 35 -0.05 -1.55 5.67
C LEU A 35 0.16 -3.05 5.74
N TYR A 36 0.39 -3.59 6.94
CA TYR A 36 0.48 -5.02 7.17
C TYR A 36 -0.44 -5.46 8.31
N GLY A 37 -0.94 -6.69 8.22
CA GLY A 37 -1.89 -7.22 9.18
C GLY A 37 -2.17 -8.70 8.99
N ILE A 38 -3.18 -9.19 9.70
CA ILE A 38 -3.57 -10.60 9.69
C ILE A 38 -5.02 -10.75 9.24
N THR A 39 -5.30 -11.81 8.49
CA THR A 39 -6.64 -12.16 7.99
C THR A 39 -6.79 -13.69 7.90
N ASN A 40 -7.96 -14.15 7.44
CA ASN A 40 -8.17 -15.53 7.01
C ASN A 40 -8.14 -15.70 5.49
N ASN A 41 -8.14 -14.60 4.73
CA ASN A 41 -8.18 -14.63 3.27
C ASN A 41 -7.42 -13.43 2.69
N PRO A 42 -6.09 -13.54 2.50
CA PRO A 42 -5.28 -12.52 1.83
C PRO A 42 -5.60 -12.50 0.33
N ASN A 43 -4.92 -11.66 -0.46
CA ASN A 43 -5.04 -11.65 -1.92
C ASN A 43 -6.42 -11.19 -2.45
N ARG A 44 -7.00 -10.16 -1.82
CA ARG A 44 -8.28 -9.57 -2.22
C ARG A 44 -8.08 -8.34 -3.11
N THR A 45 -9.14 -7.94 -3.82
CA THR A 45 -9.16 -6.72 -4.64
C THR A 45 -10.52 -6.05 -4.54
N SER A 46 -10.56 -4.74 -4.79
CA SER A 46 -11.80 -3.97 -4.85
C SER A 46 -11.69 -2.86 -5.90
N GLY A 47 -12.83 -2.44 -6.44
CA GLY A 47 -12.94 -1.29 -7.34
C GLY A 47 -13.33 0.01 -6.65
N ASP A 48 -13.42 0.04 -5.31
CA ASP A 48 -13.84 1.21 -4.55
C ASP A 48 -12.71 2.24 -4.42
N VAL A 49 -12.59 3.08 -5.45
CA VAL A 49 -11.59 4.15 -5.56
C VAL A 49 -11.68 5.14 -4.39
N GLN A 50 -12.89 5.47 -3.93
CA GLN A 50 -13.06 6.45 -2.87
C GLN A 50 -12.57 5.89 -1.52
N ALA A 51 -12.89 4.63 -1.22
CA ALA A 51 -12.41 3.98 -0.01
C ALA A 51 -10.87 3.84 0.00
N PHE A 52 -10.25 3.51 -1.14
CA PHE A 52 -8.79 3.47 -1.25
C PHE A 52 -8.14 4.85 -1.10
N ASN A 53 -8.73 5.91 -1.67
CA ASN A 53 -8.25 7.27 -1.47
C ASN A 53 -8.36 7.70 -0.01
N ASN A 54 -9.47 7.40 0.66
CA ASN A 54 -9.64 7.68 2.08
C ASN A 54 -8.59 6.94 2.93
N LEU A 55 -8.34 5.66 2.63
CA LEU A 55 -7.31 4.86 3.30
C LEU A 55 -5.92 5.46 3.08
N TYR A 56 -5.58 5.83 1.85
CA TYR A 56 -4.30 6.48 1.52
C TYR A 56 -4.12 7.77 2.33
N GLN A 57 -5.12 8.64 2.35
CA GLN A 57 -5.06 9.89 3.12
C GLN A 57 -4.99 9.63 4.62
N MET A 58 -5.61 8.56 5.12
CA MET A 58 -5.56 8.19 6.53
C MET A 58 -4.15 7.79 6.97
N VAL A 59 -3.39 7.08 6.14
CA VAL A 59 -2.09 6.50 6.53
C VAL A 59 -0.88 7.29 5.99
N ILE A 60 -0.93 7.75 4.75
CA ILE A 60 0.15 8.55 4.14
C ILE A 60 -0.09 10.04 4.36
N GLY A 61 -1.32 10.52 4.09
CA GLY A 61 -1.66 11.93 4.17
C GLY A 61 -1.67 12.64 2.82
N ARG A 62 -1.55 13.97 2.84
CA ARG A 62 -1.75 14.84 1.67
C ARG A 62 -0.51 14.91 0.78
N VAL A 63 -0.17 13.76 0.20
CA VAL A 63 0.94 13.52 -0.72
C VAL A 63 0.41 12.78 -1.96
N GLY A 64 0.82 13.19 -3.16
CA GLY A 64 0.39 12.51 -4.38
C GLY A 64 0.97 11.10 -4.51
N GLY A 65 0.27 10.20 -5.20
CA GLY A 65 0.75 8.84 -5.35
C GLY A 65 -0.30 7.86 -5.87
N VAL A 66 -0.13 6.60 -5.50
CA VAL A 66 -0.94 5.49 -5.94
C VAL A 66 -1.32 4.59 -4.77
N CYS A 67 -2.60 4.26 -4.68
CA CYS A 67 -3.08 3.12 -3.91
C CYS A 67 -3.22 1.90 -4.83
N ILE A 68 -2.57 0.80 -4.46
CA ILE A 68 -2.66 -0.46 -5.19
C ILE A 68 -3.87 -1.22 -4.64
N ALA A 69 -4.88 -1.43 -5.48
CA ALA A 69 -6.23 -1.89 -5.14
C ALA A 69 -6.32 -3.39 -4.81
N ASN A 70 -5.28 -3.90 -4.15
CA ASN A 70 -5.09 -5.30 -3.83
C ASN A 70 -4.50 -5.42 -2.42
N SER A 71 -4.98 -6.41 -1.67
CA SER A 71 -4.19 -6.97 -0.58
C SER A 71 -3.37 -8.14 -1.11
N PHE A 72 -2.24 -8.43 -0.48
CA PHE A 72 -1.37 -9.55 -0.85
C PHE A 72 -0.96 -10.32 0.38
N HIS A 73 -0.84 -11.64 0.28
CA HIS A 73 0.09 -12.33 1.14
C HIS A 73 1.52 -11.86 0.78
N PRO A 74 2.44 -11.64 1.75
CA PRO A 74 3.79 -11.12 1.46
C PRO A 74 4.52 -11.85 0.33
N TYR A 75 4.35 -13.17 0.24
CA TYR A 75 4.94 -14.01 -0.81
C TYR A 75 4.41 -13.81 -2.24
N PHE A 76 3.39 -12.97 -2.42
CA PHE A 76 2.80 -12.63 -3.72
C PHE A 76 3.22 -11.24 -4.18
N THR A 77 4.11 -10.56 -3.45
CA THR A 77 4.50 -9.17 -3.74
C THR A 77 5.63 -9.04 -4.76
N ILE A 78 6.28 -10.15 -5.11
CA ILE A 78 7.37 -10.24 -6.09
C ILE A 78 6.97 -11.27 -7.14
N ASN A 79 7.07 -10.93 -8.42
CA ASN A 79 6.73 -11.84 -9.52
C ASN A 79 7.94 -12.62 -10.04
N ARG A 80 7.74 -13.53 -11.00
CA ARG A 80 8.82 -14.38 -11.59
C ARG A 80 9.99 -13.60 -12.18
N LYS A 81 9.78 -12.34 -12.57
CA LYS A 81 10.82 -11.48 -13.14
C LYS A 81 11.58 -10.67 -12.08
N GLY A 82 11.28 -10.90 -10.80
CA GLY A 82 11.84 -10.13 -9.69
C GLY A 82 11.22 -8.73 -9.54
N LEU A 83 10.15 -8.41 -10.27
CA LEU A 83 9.47 -7.12 -10.12
C LEU A 83 8.53 -7.16 -8.93
N THR A 84 8.58 -6.10 -8.13
CA THR A 84 7.67 -5.92 -7.00
C THR A 84 6.34 -5.32 -7.45
N VAL A 85 5.30 -5.44 -6.61
CA VAL A 85 3.99 -4.79 -6.85
C VAL A 85 4.10 -3.27 -6.97
N TRP A 86 5.04 -2.64 -6.25
CA TRP A 86 5.32 -1.20 -6.35
C TRP A 86 5.95 -0.86 -7.70
N THR A 87 6.99 -1.60 -8.10
CA THR A 87 7.67 -1.37 -9.39
C THR A 87 6.73 -1.60 -10.58
N ASP A 88 5.90 -2.65 -10.54
CA ASP A 88 4.86 -2.89 -11.57
C ASP A 88 3.87 -1.73 -11.67
N SER A 89 3.45 -1.19 -10.52
CA SER A 89 2.53 -0.06 -10.45
C SER A 89 3.13 1.22 -11.03
N PHE A 90 4.40 1.49 -10.74
CA PHE A 90 5.13 2.60 -11.37
C PHE A 90 5.25 2.42 -12.89
N ILE A 91 5.67 1.24 -13.36
CA ILE A 91 5.79 0.95 -14.80
C ILE A 91 4.46 1.20 -15.50
N LYS A 92 3.33 0.80 -14.91
CA LYS A 92 1.99 1.07 -15.46
C LYS A 92 1.69 2.56 -15.61
N MET A 93 2.13 3.40 -14.67
CA MET A 93 2.01 4.85 -14.82
C MET A 93 2.92 5.35 -15.94
N ALA A 94 4.19 4.92 -15.95
CA ALA A 94 5.20 5.39 -16.88
C ALA A 94 4.89 5.05 -18.36
N VAL A 95 4.19 3.95 -18.61
CA VAL A 95 3.73 3.54 -19.96
C VAL A 95 2.29 3.98 -20.28
N ASN A 96 1.64 4.71 -19.37
CA ASN A 96 0.29 5.24 -19.59
C ASN A 96 0.32 6.30 -20.70
N LYS A 97 -0.69 6.29 -21.59
CA LYS A 97 -0.81 7.30 -22.66
C LYS A 97 -0.95 8.73 -22.13
N ASN A 98 -1.50 8.88 -20.93
CA ASN A 98 -1.70 10.16 -20.25
C ASN A 98 -0.67 10.35 -19.11
N LYS A 99 0.51 9.73 -19.20
CA LYS A 99 1.53 9.78 -18.13
C LYS A 99 1.89 11.20 -17.69
N GLU A 100 1.99 12.14 -18.63
CA GLU A 100 2.40 13.53 -18.35
C GLU A 100 1.36 14.24 -17.48
N GLU A 101 0.07 14.08 -17.81
CA GLU A 101 -1.03 14.58 -16.99
C GLU A 101 -1.07 13.88 -15.62
N MET A 102 -0.90 12.55 -15.59
CA MET A 102 -0.91 11.79 -14.35
C MET A 102 0.20 12.24 -13.40
N PHE A 103 1.43 12.37 -13.90
CA PHE A 103 2.58 12.81 -13.13
C PHE A 103 2.45 14.26 -12.68
N ARG A 104 1.96 15.15 -13.54
CA ARG A 104 1.63 16.53 -13.15
C ARG A 104 0.63 16.55 -12.00
N ASN A 105 -0.47 15.81 -12.10
CA ASN A 105 -1.50 15.78 -11.07
C ASN A 105 -0.96 15.18 -9.75
N ILE A 106 -0.11 14.15 -9.80
CA ILE A 106 0.56 13.60 -8.61
C ILE A 106 1.45 14.66 -7.95
N LYS A 107 2.25 15.37 -8.75
CA LYS A 107 3.25 16.34 -8.25
C LYS A 107 2.64 17.64 -7.75
N GLU A 108 1.72 18.22 -8.53
CA GLU A 108 1.18 19.57 -8.31
C GLU A 108 -0.16 19.54 -7.57
N GLU A 109 -1.09 18.68 -7.99
CA GLU A 109 -2.42 18.56 -7.37
C GLU A 109 -2.42 17.59 -6.18
N ARG A 110 -1.31 16.88 -5.93
CA ARG A 110 -1.19 15.81 -4.93
C ARG A 110 -2.24 14.72 -5.12
N ALA A 111 -2.58 14.45 -6.39
CA ALA A 111 -3.59 13.48 -6.75
C ALA A 111 -3.18 12.06 -6.34
N VAL A 112 -4.14 11.29 -5.87
CA VAL A 112 -3.99 9.87 -5.57
C VAL A 112 -4.77 9.07 -6.61
N TYR A 113 -4.07 8.16 -7.28
CA TYR A 113 -4.67 7.25 -8.25
C TYR A 113 -4.86 5.87 -7.62
N THR A 114 -5.94 5.18 -7.98
CA THR A 114 -6.15 3.79 -7.59
C THR A 114 -5.85 2.89 -8.79
N MET A 115 -5.07 1.83 -8.62
CA MET A 115 -4.79 0.88 -9.69
C MET A 115 -4.78 -0.56 -9.21
N GLY A 116 -5.29 -1.47 -10.04
CA GLY A 116 -5.18 -2.91 -9.80
C GLY A 116 -3.78 -3.43 -10.10
N ALA A 117 -3.33 -4.39 -9.30
CA ALA A 117 -2.09 -5.11 -9.58
C ALA A 117 -2.22 -6.04 -10.79
N SER A 118 -1.08 -6.34 -11.40
CA SER A 118 -1.00 -7.21 -12.56
C SER A 118 -1.40 -8.64 -12.19
N SER A 119 -1.92 -9.40 -13.17
CA SER A 119 -2.12 -10.85 -12.99
C SER A 119 -0.82 -11.61 -12.72
N ALA A 120 0.34 -10.97 -12.94
CA ALA A 120 1.66 -11.51 -12.62
C ALA A 120 1.89 -11.78 -11.11
N PHE A 121 1.03 -11.27 -10.23
CA PHE A 121 1.10 -11.46 -8.77
C PHE A 121 0.07 -12.45 -8.22
N ARG A 122 -0.49 -13.33 -9.07
CA ARG A 122 -1.48 -14.35 -8.67
C ARG A 122 -0.87 -15.64 -8.15
N GLU A 123 0.44 -15.80 -8.28
CA GLU A 123 1.16 -17.00 -7.88
C GLU A 123 2.30 -16.61 -6.93
N MET A 124 2.53 -17.48 -5.93
CA MET A 124 3.68 -17.33 -5.03
C MET A 124 4.97 -17.58 -5.81
N HIS A 125 5.91 -16.63 -5.73
CA HIS A 125 7.19 -16.72 -6.42
C HIS A 125 8.35 -16.38 -5.48
N MET A 126 9.44 -17.14 -5.66
CA MET A 126 10.71 -17.12 -4.92
C MET A 126 10.83 -16.06 -3.82
N TRP A 127 10.51 -16.49 -2.60
CA TRP A 127 11.02 -15.85 -1.38
C TRP A 127 12.06 -16.79 -0.78
N PRO A 128 13.30 -16.34 -0.55
CA PRO A 128 14.31 -17.13 0.16
C PRO A 128 13.96 -17.31 1.64
N ASP A 129 13.07 -16.46 2.15
CA ASP A 129 12.63 -16.43 3.53
C ASP A 129 11.27 -17.12 3.68
N SER A 130 11.28 -18.34 4.20
CA SER A 130 10.12 -19.22 4.36
C SER A 130 9.42 -19.09 5.72
N ARG A 131 9.77 -18.12 6.56
CA ARG A 131 9.26 -18.03 7.95
C ARG A 131 7.75 -17.78 8.06
N LEU A 132 7.06 -17.31 7.02
CA LEU A 132 5.59 -17.20 7.01
C LEU A 132 4.88 -18.45 6.48
N SER A 133 5.65 -19.46 6.05
CA SER A 133 5.09 -20.74 5.63
C SER A 133 4.44 -21.48 6.79
N TYR A 134 3.45 -22.32 6.47
CA TYR A 134 2.83 -23.21 7.44
C TYR A 134 3.84 -24.22 7.98
N GLU A 135 4.75 -24.68 7.13
CA GLU A 135 5.78 -25.67 7.45
C GLU A 135 6.71 -25.18 8.55
N GLU A 136 7.12 -23.90 8.53
CA GLU A 136 7.98 -23.32 9.56
C GLU A 136 7.19 -22.73 10.74
N ASN A 137 6.02 -22.15 10.48
CA ASN A 137 5.19 -21.51 11.50
C ASN A 137 3.71 -21.87 11.30
N PRO A 138 3.26 -23.01 11.85
CA PRO A 138 1.91 -23.52 11.65
C PRO A 138 0.79 -22.54 12.02
N ALA A 139 1.06 -21.59 12.93
CA ALA A 139 0.11 -20.57 13.35
C ALA A 139 -0.32 -19.63 12.20
N PHE A 140 0.52 -19.43 11.18
CA PHE A 140 0.16 -18.61 10.01
C PHE A 140 -0.86 -19.29 9.07
N SER A 141 -1.25 -20.54 9.33
CA SER A 141 -2.46 -21.12 8.71
C SER A 141 -3.76 -20.50 9.20
N LYS A 142 -3.77 -20.01 10.46
CA LYS A 142 -4.93 -19.36 11.09
C LYS A 142 -4.81 -17.84 11.04
N TYR A 143 -3.61 -17.34 11.27
CA TYR A 143 -3.28 -15.91 11.26
C TYR A 143 -2.58 -15.56 9.95
N VAL A 144 -3.31 -15.56 8.84
CA VAL A 144 -2.69 -15.43 7.51
C VAL A 144 -2.22 -13.98 7.29
N PRO A 145 -0.92 -13.74 7.04
CA PRO A 145 -0.38 -12.41 6.76
C PRO A 145 -1.00 -11.76 5.52
N PHE A 146 -1.25 -10.45 5.59
CA PHE A 146 -1.53 -9.64 4.41
C PHE A 146 -0.80 -8.31 4.46
N ILE A 147 -0.58 -7.72 3.28
CA ILE A 147 -0.20 -6.34 3.09
C ILE A 147 -1.16 -5.61 2.14
N ILE A 148 -1.22 -4.29 2.24
CA ILE A 148 -1.87 -3.39 1.27
C ILE A 148 -0.82 -2.37 0.85
N PRO A 149 -0.36 -2.37 -0.42
CA PRO A 149 0.78 -1.55 -0.82
C PRO A 149 0.35 -0.20 -1.40
N PHE A 150 1.23 0.79 -1.24
CA PHE A 150 1.07 2.16 -1.70
C PHE A 150 2.38 2.66 -2.31
N LEU A 151 2.28 3.48 -3.36
CA LEU A 151 3.37 4.34 -3.81
C LEU A 151 3.06 5.76 -3.38
N ALA A 152 3.95 6.42 -2.68
CA ALA A 152 3.81 7.83 -2.34
C ALA A 152 4.97 8.61 -2.93
N LEU A 153 4.70 9.78 -3.52
CA LEU A 153 5.76 10.70 -3.91
C LEU A 153 6.57 11.06 -2.66
N ARG A 154 7.90 11.02 -2.73
CA ARG A 154 8.76 11.36 -1.61
C ARG A 154 8.47 12.77 -1.12
N SER A 155 8.41 12.93 0.19
CA SER A 155 8.10 14.18 0.85
C SER A 155 8.84 14.26 2.18
N GLU A 156 9.25 15.47 2.55
CA GLU A 156 9.78 15.76 3.89
C GLU A 156 8.67 15.75 4.97
N GLN A 157 7.40 15.71 4.55
CA GLN A 157 6.27 15.61 5.47
C GLN A 157 6.20 14.21 6.07
N SER A 158 6.13 14.11 7.40
CA SER A 158 5.82 12.84 8.09
C SER A 158 4.47 12.29 7.64
N THR A 159 4.37 10.97 7.59
CA THR A 159 3.10 10.32 7.23
C THR A 159 2.03 10.62 8.30
N ASN A 160 0.76 10.57 7.90
CA ASN A 160 -0.34 10.66 8.85
C ASN A 160 -0.29 9.52 9.88
N TRP A 161 0.20 8.34 9.48
CA TRP A 161 0.48 7.24 10.38
C TRP A 161 1.49 7.63 11.47
N ASP A 162 2.67 8.12 11.09
CA ASP A 162 3.71 8.48 12.05
C ASP A 162 3.23 9.55 13.03
N THR A 163 2.53 10.55 12.49
CA THR A 163 1.94 11.65 13.28
C THR A 163 0.92 11.08 14.28
N ALA A 164 -0.01 10.25 13.83
CA ALA A 164 -1.06 9.67 14.67
C ALA A 164 -0.51 8.74 15.76
N ILE A 165 0.50 7.91 15.44
CA ILE A 165 1.17 7.04 16.42
C ILE A 165 1.89 7.88 17.48
N GLN A 166 2.61 8.93 17.08
CA GLN A 166 3.32 9.81 18.01
C GLN A 166 2.33 10.54 18.94
N THR A 167 1.28 11.14 18.38
CA THR A 167 0.23 11.81 19.16
C THR A 167 -0.43 10.85 20.14
N SER A 168 -0.86 9.67 19.68
CA SER A 168 -1.55 8.70 20.55
C SER A 168 -0.66 8.17 21.66
N LYS A 169 0.64 7.95 21.39
CA LYS A 169 1.60 7.57 22.42
C LYS A 169 1.79 8.66 23.48
N ILE A 170 1.80 9.93 23.08
CA ILE A 170 1.91 11.07 24.01
C ILE A 170 0.64 11.19 24.86
N THR A 171 -0.54 11.05 24.25
CA THR A 171 -1.83 11.30 24.93
C THR A 171 -2.30 10.10 25.77
N ASN A 172 -2.21 8.89 25.23
CA ASN A 172 -2.83 7.69 25.79
C ASN A 172 -1.81 6.59 26.18
N GLY A 173 -0.53 6.73 25.79
CA GLY A 173 0.50 5.70 25.96
C GLY A 173 0.44 4.55 24.94
N TYR A 174 -0.64 4.44 24.17
CA TYR A 174 -0.86 3.44 23.12
C TYR A 174 -1.67 4.04 21.96
N ALA A 175 -1.65 3.40 20.79
CA ALA A 175 -2.30 3.88 19.56
C ALA A 175 -3.45 2.98 19.09
N THR A 176 -4.10 2.28 20.02
CA THR A 176 -5.14 1.27 19.72
C THR A 176 -6.31 1.87 18.94
N GLU A 177 -6.81 3.05 19.32
CA GLU A 177 -7.94 3.69 18.65
C GLU A 177 -7.66 3.96 17.17
N TYR A 178 -6.49 4.53 16.86
CA TYR A 178 -6.07 4.77 15.48
C TYR A 178 -5.89 3.46 14.69
N LEU A 179 -5.33 2.40 15.31
CA LEU A 179 -5.25 1.08 14.68
C LEU A 179 -6.63 0.48 14.38
N GLU A 180 -7.60 0.69 15.26
CA GLU A 180 -8.98 0.27 15.05
C GLU A 180 -9.65 1.06 13.92
N GLU A 181 -9.42 2.38 13.85
CA GLU A 181 -9.90 3.22 12.75
C GLU A 181 -9.35 2.76 11.40
N VAL A 182 -8.03 2.53 11.30
CA VAL A 182 -7.41 2.01 10.07
C VAL A 182 -7.92 0.60 9.76
N THR A 183 -8.09 -0.25 10.77
CA THR A 183 -8.68 -1.59 10.60
C THR A 183 -10.11 -1.51 10.08
N ASN A 184 -10.90 -0.54 10.53
CA ASN A 184 -12.25 -0.30 10.04
C ASN A 184 -12.23 0.25 8.61
N ALA A 185 -11.27 1.12 8.28
CA ALA A 185 -11.11 1.70 6.95
C ALA A 185 -10.80 0.65 5.87
N ILE A 186 -10.22 -0.49 6.20
CA ILE A 186 -9.97 -1.58 5.23
C ILE A 186 -11.16 -2.54 5.05
N ARG A 187 -12.23 -2.41 5.86
CA ARG A 187 -13.35 -3.39 5.89
C ARG A 187 -14.10 -3.53 4.57
N PHE A 188 -14.08 -2.50 3.73
CA PHE A 188 -14.75 -2.52 2.42
C PHE A 188 -14.22 -3.63 1.50
N PHE A 189 -12.98 -4.11 1.70
CA PHE A 189 -12.41 -5.22 0.92
C PHE A 189 -11.70 -6.28 1.76
N MET A 190 -11.39 -5.99 3.03
CA MET A 190 -10.82 -6.92 4.01
C MET A 190 -11.82 -7.11 5.18
N PRO A 191 -12.88 -7.92 4.99
CA PRO A 191 -13.88 -8.14 6.02
C PRO A 191 -13.30 -8.85 7.25
N ALA A 192 -14.05 -8.86 8.35
CA ALA A 192 -13.67 -9.62 9.53
C ALA A 192 -13.48 -11.12 9.16
N PRO A 193 -12.46 -11.80 9.71
CA PRO A 193 -11.56 -11.37 10.78
C PRO A 193 -10.20 -10.79 10.29
N ALA A 194 -10.19 -9.68 9.55
CA ALA A 194 -8.95 -8.93 9.26
C ALA A 194 -8.62 -7.87 10.34
N PHE A 195 -7.35 -7.65 10.65
CA PHE A 195 -6.90 -6.52 11.48
C PHE A 195 -5.50 -6.06 11.09
N VAL A 196 -5.25 -4.75 11.26
CA VAL A 196 -3.97 -4.12 10.95
C VAL A 196 -3.03 -4.25 12.15
N LEU A 197 -1.77 -4.61 11.88
CA LEU A 197 -0.70 -4.65 12.86
C LEU A 197 0.19 -3.41 12.77
N GLY A 198 0.39 -2.88 11.57
CA GLY A 198 1.22 -1.71 11.39
C GLY A 198 1.27 -1.19 9.96
N PHE A 199 2.16 -0.22 9.78
CA PHE A 199 2.51 0.43 8.52
C PHE A 199 4.02 0.60 8.46
N ASP A 200 4.62 0.44 7.28
CA ASP A 200 6.06 0.61 7.10
C ASP A 200 6.41 0.89 5.64
N GLU A 201 7.69 1.20 5.41
CA GLU A 201 8.29 1.30 4.08
C GLU A 201 8.94 -0.02 3.66
N PHE A 202 8.79 -0.39 2.40
CA PHE A 202 9.36 -1.56 1.79
C PHE A 202 10.75 -1.22 1.24
N ASP A 203 11.76 -1.87 1.80
CA ASP A 203 13.13 -1.80 1.32
C ASP A 203 13.38 -2.91 0.29
N GLY A 204 13.49 -2.54 -0.98
CA GLY A 204 13.79 -3.47 -2.07
C GLY A 204 15.17 -4.14 -1.96
N THR A 205 16.10 -3.58 -1.17
CA THR A 205 17.42 -4.18 -0.91
C THR A 205 17.36 -5.22 0.20
N ASN A 206 16.33 -5.18 1.05
CA ASN A 206 16.06 -6.17 2.10
C ASN A 206 14.57 -6.58 2.14
N PRO A 207 14.10 -7.39 1.17
CA PRO A 207 12.71 -7.86 1.15
C PRO A 207 12.29 -8.61 2.42
N SER A 208 13.22 -9.34 3.06
CA SER A 208 12.98 -10.06 4.32
C SER A 208 12.60 -9.14 5.48
N GLY A 209 12.92 -7.85 5.42
CA GLY A 209 12.47 -6.86 6.41
C GLY A 209 10.95 -6.81 6.53
N LEU A 210 10.20 -7.08 5.45
CA LEU A 210 8.75 -7.22 5.49
C LEU A 210 8.32 -8.44 6.32
N ILE A 211 9.03 -9.56 6.19
CA ILE A 211 8.75 -10.81 6.92
C ILE A 211 9.00 -10.61 8.41
N ASP A 212 10.08 -9.91 8.77
CA ASP A 212 10.43 -9.61 10.16
C ASP A 212 9.30 -8.92 10.91
N LYS A 213 8.52 -8.04 10.25
CA LYS A 213 7.36 -7.37 10.87
C LYS A 213 6.34 -8.36 11.43
N PHE A 214 6.06 -9.42 10.69
CA PHE A 214 5.13 -10.46 11.12
C PHE A 214 5.74 -11.38 12.18
N ILE A 215 7.02 -11.73 12.05
CA ILE A 215 7.71 -12.60 13.01
C ILE A 215 7.81 -11.93 14.38
N ILE A 216 8.17 -10.64 14.43
CA ILE A 216 8.23 -9.86 15.68
C ILE A 216 6.83 -9.70 16.32
N SER A 217 5.77 -9.73 15.50
CA SER A 217 4.39 -9.61 15.99
C SER A 217 3.82 -10.91 16.56
N LYS A 218 4.48 -12.06 16.38
CA LYS A 218 4.00 -13.38 16.88
C LYS A 218 3.57 -13.38 18.36
N PRO A 219 4.34 -12.80 19.31
CA PRO A 219 3.94 -12.82 20.72
C PRO A 219 2.63 -12.08 20.98
N MET A 220 2.37 -10.99 20.24
CA MET A 220 1.12 -10.22 20.33
C MET A 220 -0.10 -11.03 19.86
N LEU A 221 0.12 -11.99 18.97
CA LEU A 221 -0.89 -12.91 18.45
C LEU A 221 -1.09 -14.15 19.33
N GLY A 222 -0.38 -14.24 20.46
CA GLY A 222 -0.37 -15.43 21.33
C GLY A 222 0.34 -16.63 20.69
N ILE A 223 1.16 -16.39 19.67
CA ILE A 223 1.93 -17.42 18.97
C ILE A 223 3.30 -17.53 19.64
N LYS A 224 3.67 -18.74 20.07
CA LYS A 224 4.98 -19.05 20.65
C LYS A 224 6.09 -19.10 19.59
#